data_AF-A0A101SV92-F1
#
_entry.id   AF-A0A101SV92-F1
#
_cell.length_a   1.000
_cell.length_b   1.000
_cell.length_c   1.000
_cell.angle_alpha   90.00
_cell.angle_beta   90.00
_cell.angle_gamma   90.00
#
_symmetry.space_group_name_H-M   'P 1'
#
loop_
_entity.id
_entity.type
_entity.pdbx_description
1 polymer ?
#
loop_
_entity_poly.entity_id
_entity_poly.type
_entity_poly.pdbx_seq_one_letter_code
_entity_poly.pdbx_strand_id
1 'polypeptide(L)'
;MRADRGSCCLPEAGLGIPFAPGMSAPARARLTPRPRTRPWSPPAATAAGEALSADIVDHAVDENAVRTTAAELAATRAGKAGDTLRTITSRLQAQVLTPLGERENPLGD
;
A
#
# COMPACT_ATOMS: atom_id res chain seq x y z
N MET A 1 8.47 6.33 4.22
CA MET A 1 9.30 5.14 4.50
C MET A 1 10.70 5.59 4.89
N ARG A 2 11.43 4.81 5.71
CA ARG A 2 12.85 5.07 5.99
C ARG A 2 13.69 4.88 4.73
N ALA A 3 14.55 5.84 4.40
CA ALA A 3 15.40 5.77 3.21
C ALA A 3 16.51 4.72 3.33
N ASP A 4 17.06 4.53 4.53
CA ASP A 4 18.26 3.73 4.79
C ASP A 4 18.01 2.23 4.92
N ARG A 5 16.87 1.85 5.50
CA ARG A 5 16.50 0.44 5.78
C ARG A 5 15.07 0.07 5.42
N GLY A 6 14.32 1.01 4.83
CA GLY A 6 12.95 0.73 4.41
C GLY A 6 12.93 -0.24 3.24
N SER A 7 12.08 -1.26 3.35
CA SER A 7 11.80 -2.17 2.24
C SER A 7 10.32 -2.53 2.19
N CYS A 8 9.76 -2.66 0.99
CA CYS A 8 8.40 -3.15 0.77
C CYS A 8 8.44 -4.57 0.19
N CYS A 9 7.66 -5.49 0.75
CA CYS A 9 7.51 -6.86 0.27
C CYS A 9 6.06 -7.34 0.47
N LEU A 10 5.69 -8.35 -0.32
CA LEU A 10 4.45 -9.12 -0.24
C LEU A 10 4.89 -10.60 -0.31
N PRO A 11 5.16 -11.21 0.84
CA PRO A 11 5.88 -12.48 0.93
C PRO A 11 5.05 -13.70 0.50
N GLU A 12 3.78 -13.53 0.19
CA GLU A 12 2.78 -14.58 -0.06
C GLU A 12 3.25 -15.61 -1.08
N ALA A 13 3.85 -15.16 -2.20
CA ALA A 13 4.41 -16.06 -3.22
C ALA A 13 5.56 -16.94 -2.69
N GLY A 14 6.40 -16.41 -1.81
CA GLY A 14 7.48 -17.17 -1.17
C GLY A 14 6.99 -18.13 -0.08
N LEU A 15 5.80 -17.87 0.49
CA LEU A 15 5.15 -18.72 1.48
C LEU A 15 4.20 -19.76 0.85
N GLY A 16 4.00 -19.72 -0.46
CA GLY A 16 3.05 -20.60 -1.16
C GLY A 16 1.58 -20.27 -0.85
N ILE A 17 1.29 -19.05 -0.41
CA ILE A 17 -0.06 -18.61 -0.07
C ILE A 17 -0.59 -17.73 -1.21
N PRO A 18 -1.75 -18.01 -1.80
CA PRO A 18 -2.33 -17.11 -2.79
C PRO A 18 -2.89 -15.85 -2.13
N PHE A 19 -2.86 -14.72 -2.85
CA PHE A 19 -3.51 -13.51 -2.37
C PHE A 19 -5.02 -13.69 -2.27
N ALA A 20 -5.56 -13.41 -1.09
CA ALA A 20 -7.00 -13.23 -0.91
C ALA A 20 -7.55 -12.13 -1.85
N PRO A 21 -8.82 -12.21 -2.30
CA PRO A 21 -9.45 -11.17 -3.11
C PRO A 21 -9.30 -9.77 -2.51
N GLY A 22 -9.58 -9.62 -1.20
CA GLY A 22 -9.41 -8.36 -0.46
C GLY A 22 -7.98 -7.85 -0.39
N MET A 23 -6.97 -8.72 -0.46
CA MET A 23 -5.55 -8.32 -0.48
C MET A 23 -5.09 -7.93 -1.89
N SER A 24 -5.56 -8.63 -2.92
CA SER A 24 -5.22 -8.35 -4.32
C SER A 24 -5.84 -7.04 -4.83
N ALA A 25 -7.01 -6.62 -4.30
CA ALA A 25 -7.72 -5.45 -4.79
C ALA A 25 -6.97 -4.12 -4.55
N PRO A 26 -6.44 -3.82 -3.35
CA PRO A 26 -5.58 -2.65 -3.14
C PRO A 26 -4.32 -2.67 -4.01
N ALA A 27 -3.65 -3.83 -4.12
CA ALA A 27 -2.46 -3.98 -4.95
C ALA A 27 -2.75 -3.64 -6.42
N ARG A 28 -3.89 -4.08 -6.97
CA ARG A 28 -4.33 -3.72 -8.33
C ARG A 28 -4.67 -2.23 -8.48
N ALA A 29 -5.24 -1.61 -7.45
CA ALA A 29 -5.73 -0.24 -7.51
C ALA A 29 -4.62 0.82 -7.35
N ARG A 30 -3.53 0.49 -6.64
CA ARG A 30 -2.49 1.45 -6.28
C ARG A 30 -1.15 1.23 -6.97
N LEU A 31 -0.79 -0.02 -7.26
CA LEU A 31 0.51 -0.32 -7.87
C LEU A 31 0.43 -0.10 -9.38
N THR A 32 1.47 0.53 -9.94
CA THR A 32 1.66 0.58 -11.39
C THR A 32 1.89 -0.84 -11.95
N PRO A 33 1.70 -1.08 -13.26
CA PRO A 33 1.76 -2.44 -13.82
C PRO A 33 3.08 -3.17 -13.54
N ARG A 34 4.19 -2.45 -13.51
CA ARG A 34 5.55 -2.99 -13.32
C ARG A 34 5.79 -3.57 -11.92
N PRO A 35 5.55 -2.86 -10.81
CA PRO A 35 5.65 -3.46 -9.48
C PRO A 35 4.60 -4.56 -9.25
N ARG A 36 3.41 -4.49 -9.87
CA ARG A 36 2.35 -5.48 -9.64
C ARG A 36 2.69 -6.91 -10.03
N THR A 37 3.50 -7.13 -11.08
CA THR A 37 3.88 -8.47 -11.57
C THR A 37 5.21 -8.97 -11.04
N ARG A 38 5.94 -8.15 -10.28
CA ARG A 38 7.24 -8.50 -9.71
C ARG A 38 7.07 -9.59 -8.65
N PRO A 39 8.02 -10.52 -8.47
CA PRO A 39 8.07 -11.37 -7.28
C PRO A 39 8.36 -10.49 -6.06
N TRP A 40 7.44 -10.45 -5.10
CA TRP A 40 7.50 -9.58 -3.91
C TRP A 40 8.10 -10.28 -2.68
N SER A 41 9.01 -11.23 -2.89
CA SER A 41 9.58 -12.07 -1.82
C SER A 41 11.09 -11.84 -1.71
N PRO A 42 11.70 -11.90 -0.51
CA PRO A 42 13.17 -11.83 -0.40
C PRO A 42 13.86 -12.86 -1.32
N PRO A 43 14.97 -12.51 -1.99
CA PRO A 43 15.72 -11.24 -1.90
C PRO A 43 15.14 -10.09 -2.73
N ALA A 44 14.03 -10.29 -3.45
CA ALA A 44 13.35 -9.26 -4.24
C ALA A 44 12.47 -8.33 -3.37
N ALA A 45 12.87 -7.97 -2.15
CA ALA A 45 12.22 -6.85 -1.45
C ALA A 45 12.57 -5.54 -2.17
N THR A 46 11.62 -4.61 -2.30
CA THR A 46 11.87 -3.31 -2.95
C THR A 46 12.47 -2.35 -1.93
N ALA A 47 13.71 -1.89 -2.13
CA ALA A 47 14.33 -0.90 -1.26
C ALA A 47 13.62 0.45 -1.34
N ALA A 48 13.75 1.30 -0.33
CA ALA A 48 13.00 2.56 -0.23
C ALA A 48 13.12 3.47 -1.47
N GLY A 49 14.31 3.56 -2.07
CA GLY A 49 14.52 4.35 -3.29
C GLY A 49 13.75 3.80 -4.49
N GLU A 50 13.82 2.48 -4.72
CA GLU A 50 13.07 1.81 -5.78
C GLU A 50 11.55 1.89 -5.53
N ALA A 51 11.13 1.80 -4.27
CA ALA A 51 9.73 1.90 -3.88
C ALA A 51 9.17 3.29 -4.16
N LEU A 52 9.98 4.34 -3.94
CA LEU A 52 9.62 5.71 -4.29
C LEU A 52 9.53 5.89 -5.81
N SER A 53 10.53 5.41 -6.56
CA SER A 53 10.54 5.51 -8.03
C SER A 53 9.42 4.71 -8.71
N ALA A 54 8.88 3.69 -8.05
CA ALA A 54 7.79 2.85 -8.56
C ALA A 54 6.40 3.29 -8.06
N ASP A 55 6.30 4.44 -7.37
CA ASP A 55 5.08 4.96 -6.75
C ASP A 55 4.42 3.98 -5.76
N ILE A 56 5.22 3.13 -5.12
CA ILE A 56 4.77 2.24 -4.03
C ILE A 56 4.66 3.03 -2.73
N VAL A 57 5.56 4.00 -2.52
CA VAL A 57 5.56 4.92 -1.37
C VAL A 57 5.63 6.36 -1.85
N ASP A 58 4.93 7.27 -1.17
CA ASP A 58 4.93 8.69 -1.54
C ASP A 58 6.22 9.42 -1.11
N HIS A 59 6.86 8.96 -0.04
CA HIS A 59 8.06 9.59 0.54
C HIS A 59 9.04 8.57 1.09
N ALA A 60 10.32 8.75 0.79
CA ALA A 60 11.46 8.06 1.43
C ALA A 60 12.36 9.11 2.10
N VAL A 61 12.46 9.09 3.43
CA VAL A 61 13.17 10.09 4.24
C VAL A 61 14.03 9.41 5.31
N ASP A 62 15.01 10.12 5.88
CA ASP A 62 15.81 9.62 6.99
C ASP A 62 14.96 9.19 8.18
N GLU A 63 15.47 8.23 8.97
CA GLU A 63 14.81 7.68 10.17
C GLU A 63 14.20 8.75 11.06
N ASN A 64 15.00 9.76 11.42
CA ASN A 64 14.62 10.81 12.35
C ASN A 64 13.55 11.75 11.76
N ALA A 65 13.39 11.79 10.44
CA ALA A 65 12.44 12.63 9.75
C ALA A 65 11.09 11.94 9.50
N VAL A 66 11.03 10.59 9.48
CA VAL A 66 9.81 9.84 9.12
C VAL A 66 8.58 10.31 9.90
N ARG A 67 8.69 10.41 11.23
CA ARG A 67 7.56 10.79 12.09
C ARG A 67 7.13 12.24 11.84
N THR A 68 8.09 13.15 11.77
CA THR A 68 7.83 14.58 11.59
C THR A 68 7.18 14.83 10.24
N THR A 69 7.74 14.30 9.15
CA THR A 69 7.18 14.41 7.79
C THR A 69 5.76 13.83 7.73
N ALA A 70 5.52 12.66 8.34
CA ALA A 70 4.18 12.07 8.36
C ALA A 70 3.16 12.95 9.09
N ALA A 71 3.54 13.55 10.23
CA ALA A 71 2.69 14.44 11.00
C ALA A 71 2.37 15.74 10.24
N GLU A 72 3.36 16.34 9.60
CA GLU A 72 3.19 17.54 8.77
C GLU A 72 2.24 17.28 7.60
N LEU A 73 2.42 16.17 6.88
CA LEU A 73 1.53 15.76 5.79
C LEU A 73 0.09 15.56 6.29
N ALA A 74 -0.08 14.91 7.45
CA ALA A 74 -1.40 14.74 8.06
C ALA A 74 -2.03 16.09 8.42
N ALA A 75 -1.26 17.02 9.01
CA ALA A 75 -1.73 18.35 9.38
C ALA A 75 -2.22 19.14 8.17
N THR A 76 -1.50 19.11 7.03
CA THR A 76 -1.95 19.78 5.79
C THR A 76 -3.27 19.24 5.23
N ARG A 77 -3.58 17.96 5.49
CA ARG A 77 -4.79 17.29 5.02
C ARG A 77 -5.96 17.42 6.01
N ALA A 78 -5.68 17.69 7.28
CA ALA A 78 -6.67 17.72 8.35
C ALA A 78 -7.81 18.73 8.10
N GLY A 79 -7.51 19.91 7.58
CA GLY A 79 -8.53 20.93 7.27
C GLY A 79 -9.52 20.53 6.17
N LYS A 80 -9.22 19.49 5.37
CA LYS A 80 -10.09 18.94 4.32
C LYS A 80 -10.75 17.61 4.74
N ALA A 81 -10.44 17.11 5.94
CA ALA A 81 -11.03 15.89 6.45
C ALA A 81 -12.52 16.15 6.80
N GLY A 82 -13.41 15.40 6.17
CA GLY A 82 -14.86 15.57 6.36
C GLY A 82 -15.68 14.67 5.44
N ASP A 83 -17.00 14.77 5.55
CA ASP A 83 -17.94 13.89 4.86
C ASP A 83 -17.80 13.92 3.33
N THR A 84 -17.50 15.09 2.76
CA THR A 84 -17.28 15.24 1.32
C THR A 84 -16.07 14.43 0.85
N LEU A 85 -14.91 14.61 1.50
CA LEU A 85 -13.70 13.87 1.13
C LEU A 85 -13.85 12.37 1.38
N ARG A 86 -14.51 11.97 2.47
CA ARG A 86 -14.87 10.58 2.75
C ARG A 86 -15.70 10.01 1.60
N THR A 87 -16.76 10.70 1.20
CA THR A 87 -17.67 10.27 0.12
C THR A 87 -16.92 10.14 -1.21
N ILE A 88 -16.10 11.12 -1.56
CA ILE A 88 -15.28 11.09 -2.78
C ILE A 88 -14.35 9.87 -2.75
N THR A 89 -13.61 9.69 -1.66
CA THR A 89 -12.63 8.61 -1.54
C THR A 89 -13.30 7.23 -1.54
N SER A 90 -14.42 7.07 -0.83
CA SER A 90 -15.17 5.82 -0.82
C SER A 90 -15.69 5.44 -2.20
N ARG A 91 -16.13 6.43 -3.00
CA ARG A 91 -16.56 6.19 -4.38
C ARG A 91 -15.40 5.79 -5.28
N LEU A 92 -14.26 6.49 -5.18
CA LEU A 92 -13.06 6.16 -5.96
C LEU A 92 -12.50 4.77 -5.60
N GLN A 93 -12.67 4.34 -4.35
CA GLN A 93 -12.15 3.07 -3.84
C GLN A 93 -13.21 1.96 -3.79
N ALA A 94 -14.39 2.14 -4.41
CA ALA A 94 -15.49 1.17 -4.31
C ALA A 94 -15.07 -0.26 -4.69
N GLN A 95 -14.32 -0.40 -5.79
CA GLN A 95 -13.78 -1.70 -6.26
C GLN A 95 -12.76 -2.36 -5.32
N VAL A 96 -12.22 -1.59 -4.37
CA VAL A 96 -11.29 -2.07 -3.33
C VAL A 96 -12.06 -2.38 -2.05
N LEU A 97 -13.04 -1.56 -1.69
CA LEU A 97 -13.81 -1.68 -0.46
C LEU A 97 -14.75 -2.90 -0.46
N THR A 98 -15.34 -3.25 -1.61
CA THR A 98 -16.21 -4.44 -1.71
C THR A 98 -15.50 -5.72 -1.28
N PRO A 99 -14.38 -6.15 -1.92
CA PRO A 99 -13.69 -7.38 -1.52
C PRO A 99 -12.97 -7.29 -0.17
N LEU A 100 -12.73 -6.09 0.37
CA LEU A 100 -12.22 -5.91 1.74
C LEU A 100 -13.30 -6.10 2.80
N GLY A 101 -14.56 -5.84 2.45
CA GLY A 101 -15.71 -6.02 3.35
C GLY A 101 -16.19 -7.48 3.42
N GLU A 102 -15.80 -8.31 2.47
CA GLU A 102 -16.07 -9.74 2.45
C GLU A 102 -15.30 -10.44 3.57
N ARG A 103 -16.01 -11.26 4.36
CA ARG A 103 -15.44 -12.02 5.49
C ARG A 103 -15.17 -13.49 5.13
N GLU A 104 -15.18 -13.80 3.84
CA GLU A 104 -15.06 -15.17 3.34
C GLU A 104 -13.63 -15.72 3.53
N ASN A 105 -13.52 -17.03 3.75
CA ASN A 105 -12.23 -17.68 3.97
C ASN A 105 -11.41 -17.65 2.65
N PRO A 106 -10.24 -17.00 2.61
CA PRO A 106 -9.44 -16.92 1.39
C PRO A 106 -8.84 -18.25 0.93
N LEU A 107 -9.02 -19.32 1.71
CA LEU A 107 -8.54 -20.68 1.41
C LEU A 107 -9.65 -21.63 0.89
N GLY A 108 -10.92 -21.19 0.82
CA GLY A 108 -12.08 -22.06 0.55
C GLY A 108 -12.62 -22.76 1.82
N ASP A 109 -13.73 -23.48 1.71
CA ASP A 109 -14.25 -24.35 2.80
C ASP A 109 -13.27 -25.48 3.19
#